data_AF-A0A973ERI1-F1
#
_entry.id   AF-A0A973ERI1-F1
#
_cell.length_a   1.000
_cell.length_b   1.000
_cell.length_c   1.000
_cell.angle_alpha   90.00
_cell.angle_beta   90.00
_cell.angle_gamma   90.00
#
_symmetry.space_group_name_H-M   'P 1'
#
loop_
_entity.id
_entity.type
_entity.pdbx_description
1 polymer ?
#
loop_
_entity_poly.entity_id
_entity_poly.type
_entity_poly.pdbx_seq_one_letter_code
_entity_poly.pdbx_strand_id
1 'polypeptide(L)'
;MQGVHFTKRDRQQMDSLGITEAQVIEQIEIFRKADFFVHLHRPCTLEDGVHTISSLDADRYLLLHEQAAREGRFLKFVPASGAATRMFQSLLQIYYMPHFLEVEELHHRA
;
A
#
# COMPACT_ATOMS: atom_id res chain seq x y z
N MET A 1 -29.32 9.51 8.50
CA MET A 1 -27.95 9.54 7.95
C MET A 1 -27.57 11.00 7.74
N GLN A 2 -26.52 11.49 8.40
CA GLN A 2 -26.06 12.88 8.23
C GLN A 2 -25.13 12.94 7.01
N GLY A 3 -25.48 13.80 6.04
CA GLY A 3 -24.64 14.06 4.88
C GLY A 3 -23.28 14.63 5.29
N VAL A 4 -22.22 14.31 4.54
CA VAL A 4 -20.90 14.90 4.75
C VAL A 4 -21.00 16.40 4.43
N HIS A 5 -20.61 17.25 5.38
CA HIS A 5 -20.59 18.70 5.18
C HIS A 5 -19.16 19.19 4.93
N PHE A 6 -18.92 19.79 3.76
CA PHE A 6 -17.62 20.36 3.42
C PHE A 6 -17.55 21.85 3.73
N THR A 7 -16.49 22.26 4.41
CA THR A 7 -16.17 23.68 4.62
C THR A 7 -15.58 24.31 3.35
N LYS A 8 -15.45 25.63 3.33
CA LYS A 8 -14.76 26.34 2.23
C LYS A 8 -13.31 25.89 2.08
N ARG A 9 -12.64 25.58 3.19
CA ARG A 9 -11.25 25.10 3.20
C ARG A 9 -11.14 23.72 2.56
N ASP A 10 -12.09 22.84 2.83
CA ASP A 10 -12.09 21.49 2.25
C ASP A 10 -12.22 21.56 0.72
N ARG A 11 -13.13 22.40 0.21
CA ARG A 11 -13.30 22.60 -1.23
C ARG A 11 -12.05 23.19 -1.89
N GLN A 12 -11.40 24.17 -1.27
CA GLN A 12 -10.13 24.72 -1.78
C GLN A 12 -9.02 23.66 -1.84
N GLN A 13 -8.98 22.76 -0.85
CA GLN A 13 -8.04 21.64 -0.87
C GLN A 13 -8.38 20.64 -1.98
N MET A 14 -9.66 20.30 -2.17
CA MET A 14 -10.11 19.45 -3.27
C MET A 14 -9.72 20.01 -4.64
N ASP A 15 -9.94 21.31 -4.86
CA ASP A 15 -9.53 21.99 -6.09
C ASP A 15 -8.02 21.91 -6.31
N SER A 16 -7.21 22.11 -5.26
CA SER A 16 -5.75 22.00 -5.35
C SER A 16 -5.25 20.58 -5.67
N LEU A 17 -6.02 19.57 -5.28
CA LEU A 17 -5.74 18.16 -5.52
C LEU A 17 -6.35 17.65 -6.84
N GLY A 18 -7.21 18.45 -7.49
CA GLY A 18 -7.91 18.06 -8.72
C GLY A 18 -8.94 16.95 -8.51
N ILE A 19 -9.58 16.88 -7.34
CA ILE A 19 -10.61 15.89 -7.01
C ILE A 19 -11.97 16.55 -6.78
N THR A 20 -13.04 15.84 -7.11
CA THR A 20 -14.42 16.32 -6.94
C THR A 20 -14.98 15.97 -5.57
N GLU A 21 -15.99 16.72 -5.11
CA GLU A 21 -16.71 16.39 -3.87
C GLU A 21 -17.29 14.97 -3.90
N ALA A 22 -17.76 14.50 -5.06
CA ALA A 22 -18.27 13.14 -5.22
C ALA A 22 -17.20 12.06 -4.95
N GLN A 23 -15.98 12.26 -5.46
CA GLN A 23 -14.85 11.36 -5.20
C GLN A 23 -14.46 11.36 -3.71
N VAL A 24 -14.52 12.52 -3.05
CA VAL A 24 -14.24 12.61 -1.61
C VAL A 24 -15.32 11.91 -0.79
N ILE A 25 -16.60 12.07 -1.15
CA ILE A 25 -17.70 11.35 -0.50
C ILE A 25 -17.52 9.84 -0.67
N GLU A 26 -17.20 9.36 -1.88
CA GLU A 26 -16.93 7.94 -2.13
C GLU A 26 -15.80 7.40 -1.24
N GLN A 27 -14.69 8.15 -1.12
CA GLN A 27 -13.58 7.79 -0.23
C GLN A 27 -14.01 7.75 1.24
N ILE A 28 -14.81 8.71 1.70
CA ILE A 28 -15.34 8.72 3.08
C ILE A 28 -16.24 7.50 3.32
N GLU A 29 -17.04 7.12 2.34
CA GLU A 29 -17.88 5.91 2.43
C GLU A 29 -17.05 4.62 2.48
N ILE A 30 -15.87 4.58 1.84
CA ILE A 30 -14.92 3.46 2.01
C ILE A 30 -14.49 3.34 3.48
N PHE A 31 -14.17 4.44 4.16
CA PHE A 31 -13.78 4.42 5.57
C PHE A 31 -14.93 4.13 6.55
N ARG A 32 -16.18 4.43 6.16
CA ARG A 32 -17.38 4.14 6.96
C ARG A 32 -17.82 2.69 6.87
N LYS A 33 -17.51 2.01 5.78
CA LYS A 33 -17.73 0.57 5.64
C LYS A 33 -16.69 -0.16 6.47
N ALA A 34 -17.15 -0.82 7.55
CA ALA A 34 -16.28 -1.52 8.49
C ALA A 34 -15.43 -2.63 7.82
N ASP A 35 -15.92 -3.19 6.72
CA ASP A 35 -15.38 -4.41 6.12
C ASP A 35 -15.00 -4.17 4.65
N PHE A 36 -13.81 -3.62 4.40
CA PHE A 36 -13.21 -3.58 3.06
C PHE A 36 -12.21 -4.73 2.91
N PHE A 37 -12.72 -5.96 2.93
CA PHE A 37 -11.92 -7.10 2.51
C PHE A 37 -11.76 -7.06 0.99
N VAL A 38 -10.52 -6.94 0.53
CA VAL A 38 -10.23 -7.16 -0.88
C VAL A 38 -10.48 -8.63 -1.17
N HIS A 39 -11.44 -8.91 -2.05
CA HIS A 39 -11.63 -10.26 -2.56
C HIS A 39 -10.41 -10.68 -3.37
N LEU A 40 -9.58 -11.52 -2.77
CA LEU A 40 -8.45 -12.13 -3.47
C LEU A 40 -9.02 -13.05 -4.56
N HIS A 41 -8.70 -12.75 -5.82
CA HIS A 41 -9.14 -13.56 -6.93
C HIS A 41 -8.40 -14.91 -6.97
N ARG A 42 -7.06 -14.85 -7.02
CA ARG A 42 -6.11 -15.97 -6.95
C ARG A 42 -4.68 -15.40 -6.90
N PRO A 43 -3.65 -16.16 -6.46
CA PRO A 43 -2.27 -15.68 -6.49
C PRO A 43 -1.81 -15.39 -7.92
N CYS A 44 -0.93 -14.40 -8.08
CA CYS A 44 -0.20 -14.19 -9.32
C CYS A 44 0.77 -15.36 -9.57
N THR A 45 0.95 -15.77 -10.82
CA THR A 45 1.91 -16.79 -11.23
C THR A 45 2.86 -16.23 -12.29
N LEU A 46 3.87 -17.02 -12.67
CA LEU A 46 4.70 -16.67 -13.83
C LEU A 46 3.80 -16.50 -15.06
N GLU A 47 4.04 -15.43 -15.80
CA GLU A 47 3.24 -14.98 -16.96
C GLU A 47 1.79 -14.60 -16.63
N ASP A 48 1.49 -14.39 -15.35
CA ASP A 48 0.16 -14.05 -14.85
C ASP A 48 0.29 -13.12 -13.64
N GLY A 49 0.63 -11.87 -13.93
CA GLY A 49 0.92 -10.85 -12.92
C GLY A 49 2.34 -10.88 -12.37
N VAL A 50 3.14 -11.91 -12.64
CA VAL A 50 4.59 -11.95 -12.37
C VAL A 50 5.35 -12.24 -13.66
N HIS A 51 6.30 -11.38 -14.02
CA HIS A 51 7.23 -11.61 -15.12
C HIS A 51 8.62 -11.99 -14.60
N THR A 52 9.28 -12.89 -15.31
CA THR A 52 10.69 -13.22 -15.06
C THR A 52 11.61 -12.33 -15.88
N ILE A 53 12.72 -11.91 -15.27
CA ILE A 53 13.77 -11.16 -15.98
C ILE A 53 14.79 -12.18 -16.49
N SER A 54 15.07 -12.14 -17.79
CA SER A 54 16.10 -12.98 -18.40
C SER A 54 17.50 -12.60 -17.87
N SER A 55 18.47 -13.51 -17.93
CA SER A 55 19.85 -13.18 -17.53
C SER A 55 20.42 -12.01 -18.33
N LEU A 56 20.15 -11.97 -19.63
CA LEU A 56 20.57 -10.87 -20.52
C LEU A 56 19.94 -9.53 -20.10
N ASP A 57 18.65 -9.52 -19.79
CA ASP A 57 17.97 -8.31 -19.34
C ASP A 57 18.43 -7.89 -17.94
N ALA A 58 18.75 -8.84 -17.06
CA ALA A 58 19.26 -8.55 -15.73
C ALA A 58 20.59 -7.76 -15.82
N ASP A 59 21.53 -8.22 -16.64
CA ASP A 59 22.81 -7.53 -16.85
C ASP A 59 22.60 -6.13 -17.44
N ARG A 60 21.68 -6.00 -18.40
CA ARG A 60 21.30 -4.71 -18.98
C ARG A 60 20.71 -3.77 -17.94
N TYR A 61 19.84 -4.25 -17.06
CA TYR A 61 19.23 -3.44 -16.01
C TYR A 61 20.24 -3.01 -14.94
N LEU A 62 21.20 -3.85 -14.60
CA LEU A 62 22.29 -3.51 -13.68
C LEU A 62 23.12 -2.35 -14.24
N LEU A 63 23.51 -2.41 -15.52
CA LEU A 63 24.24 -1.33 -16.17
C LEU A 63 23.45 0.00 -16.18
N LEU A 64 22.15 -0.05 -16.47
CA LEU A 64 21.28 1.13 -16.44
C LEU A 64 21.15 1.72 -15.03
N HIS A 65 21.06 0.86 -14.01
CA HIS A 65 21.04 1.27 -12.62
C HIS A 65 22.35 1.97 -12.23
N GLU A 66 23.51 1.40 -12.58
CA GLU A 66 24.82 2.00 -12.28
C GLU A 66 25.02 3.35 -12.97
N GLN A 67 24.56 3.49 -14.22
CA GLN A 67 24.60 4.77 -14.92
C GLN A 67 23.72 5.81 -14.21
N ALA A 68 22.48 5.45 -13.85
CA ALA A 68 21.56 6.31 -13.10
C ALA A 68 22.16 6.78 -11.76
N ALA A 69 22.85 5.87 -11.07
CA ALA A 69 23.53 6.15 -9.82
C ALA A 69 24.61 7.22 -9.99
N ARG A 70 25.47 7.06 -11.00
CA ARG A 70 26.56 8.00 -11.31
C ARG A 70 26.05 9.36 -11.75
N GLU A 71 24.90 9.41 -12.41
CA GLU A 71 24.20 10.65 -12.78
C GLU A 71 23.52 11.34 -11.57
N GLY A 72 23.59 10.75 -10.37
CA GLY A 72 22.98 11.35 -9.17
C GLY A 72 21.46 11.27 -9.15
N ARG A 73 20.84 10.36 -9.91
CA ARG A 73 19.38 10.23 -9.98
C ARG A 73 18.75 9.60 -8.72
N PHE A 74 19.57 9.10 -7.80
CA PHE A 74 19.13 8.55 -6.52
C PHE A 74 19.18 9.61 -5.42
N LEU A 75 18.00 10.07 -5.00
CA LEU A 75 17.86 11.13 -3.99
C LEU A 75 17.63 10.56 -2.58
N LYS A 76 16.87 9.48 -2.47
CA LYS A 76 16.58 8.81 -1.20
C LYS A 76 16.18 7.36 -1.44
N PHE A 77 16.60 6.48 -0.54
CA PHE A 77 16.12 5.11 -0.52
C PHE A 77 14.83 5.06 0.30
N VAL A 78 13.70 4.85 -0.37
CA VAL A 78 12.41 4.62 0.30
C VAL A 78 12.16 3.12 0.29
N PRO A 79 12.15 2.44 1.45
CA PRO A 79 11.81 1.03 1.48
C PRO A 79 10.39 0.85 0.95
N ALA A 80 10.21 -0.10 0.03
CA ALA A 80 8.96 -0.33 -0.69
C ALA A 80 7.80 -0.80 0.21
N SER A 81 8.06 -1.11 1.49
CA SER A 81 7.14 -1.83 2.37
C SER A 81 6.78 -1.02 3.61
N GLY A 82 5.72 -0.22 3.52
CA GLY A 82 4.88 0.09 4.69
C GLY A 82 3.77 -0.95 4.87
N ALA A 83 3.24 -1.49 3.77
CA ALA A 83 2.09 -2.39 3.78
C ALA A 83 2.46 -3.82 4.25
N ALA A 84 3.55 -4.40 3.76
CA ALA A 84 3.96 -5.76 4.17
C ALA A 84 4.44 -5.78 5.63
N THR A 85 5.18 -4.76 6.09
CA THR A 85 5.53 -4.62 7.51
C THR A 85 4.30 -4.55 8.41
N ARG A 86 3.24 -3.81 8.02
CA ARG A 86 1.96 -3.80 8.77
C ARG A 86 1.23 -5.13 8.69
N MET A 87 1.23 -5.78 7.53
CA MET A 87 0.56 -7.07 7.30
C MET A 87 1.11 -8.18 8.20
N PHE A 88 2.42 -8.19 8.44
CA PHE A 88 3.06 -9.18 9.31
C PHE A 88 3.30 -8.68 10.73
N GLN A 89 2.95 -7.44 11.08
CA GLN A 89 3.28 -6.86 12.39
C GLN A 89 2.74 -7.71 13.53
N SER A 90 1.46 -8.11 13.49
CA SER A 90 0.85 -8.92 14.55
C SER A 90 1.44 -10.32 14.63
N LEU A 91 1.77 -10.93 13.48
CA LEU A 91 2.43 -12.26 13.43
C LEU A 91 3.86 -12.20 13.97
N LEU A 92 4.62 -11.16 13.61
CA LEU A 92 5.97 -10.92 14.12
C LEU A 92 5.95 -10.61 15.62
N GLN A 93 4.93 -9.91 16.12
CA GLN A 93 4.74 -9.69 17.55
C GLN A 93 4.54 -11.00 18.31
N ILE A 94 3.71 -11.92 17.81
CA ILE A 94 3.56 -13.26 18.40
C ILE A 94 4.90 -14.02 18.33
N TYR A 95 5.60 -13.96 17.19
CA TYR A 95 6.85 -14.69 16.99
C TYR A 95 7.99 -14.21 17.92
N TYR A 96 8.15 -12.90 18.11
CA TYR A 96 9.21 -12.31 18.93
C TYR A 96 8.82 -12.09 20.39
N MET A 97 7.52 -12.00 20.69
CA MET A 97 6.98 -11.74 22.03
C MET A 97 5.74 -12.63 22.28
N PRO A 98 5.92 -13.94 22.50
CA PRO A 98 4.84 -14.95 22.52
C PRO A 98 3.81 -14.83 23.65
N HIS A 99 3.81 -13.74 24.43
CA HIS A 99 2.85 -13.46 25.50
C HIS A 99 2.18 -12.07 25.37
N PHE A 100 2.40 -11.38 24.25
CA PHE A 100 1.88 -10.02 24.04
C PHE A 100 0.56 -9.97 23.26
N LEU A 101 0.23 -11.05 22.55
CA LEU A 101 -0.99 -11.18 21.74
C LEU A 101 -1.35 -12.67 21.70
N GLU A 102 -2.54 -13.00 22.19
CA GLU A 102 -3.08 -14.36 22.10
C GLU A 102 -3.69 -14.62 20.72
N VAL A 103 -3.81 -15.89 20.32
CA VAL A 103 -4.33 -16.27 19.00
C VAL A 103 -5.79 -15.81 18.81
N GLU A 104 -6.60 -15.86 19.86
CA GLU A 104 -7.98 -15.37 19.85
C GLU A 104 -8.05 -13.85 19.59
N GLU A 105 -7.11 -13.08 20.13
CA GLU A 105 -7.05 -11.63 19.89
C GLU A 105 -6.65 -11.29 18.46
N LEU A 106 -5.86 -12.16 17.81
CA LEU A 106 -5.50 -12.02 16.40
C LEU A 106 -6.74 -12.16 15.50
N HIS A 107 -7.62 -13.12 15.80
CA HIS A 107 -8.87 -13.32 15.06
C HIS A 107 -9.86 -12.18 15.19
N HIS A 108 -9.76 -11.34 16.23
CA HIS A 108 -10.61 -10.16 16.40
C HIS A 108 -10.05 -8.90 15.73
N ARG A 109 -8.77 -8.91 15.32
CA ARG A 109 -8.08 -7.77 14.68
C ARG A 109 -7.92 -7.92 13.16
N ALA A 110 -8.13 -9.12 12.63
CA ALA A 110 -8.08 -9.44 11.19
C ALA A 110 -9.48 -9.31 10.57
#